data_AF-A0A961Y5J3-F1
#
_entry.id   AF-A0A961Y5J3-F1
#
_cell.length_a   1.000
_cell.length_b   1.000
_cell.length_c   1.000
_cell.angle_alpha   90.00
_cell.angle_beta   90.00
_cell.angle_gamma   90.00
#
_symmetry.space_group_name_H-M   'P 1'
#
loop_
_entity.id
_entity.type
_entity.pdbx_description
1 polymer ?
#
loop_
_entity_poly.entity_id
_entity_poly.type
_entity_poly.pdbx_seq_one_letter_code
_entity_poly.pdbx_strand_id
1 'polypeptide(L)'
;MPLSGRSDSAARKALSGPHVCSHVGTQLLTIAKAALADACRTKGGSIRAEEIESILDLIAARPEIFSLYTGQYSACADIHHAGKFTQIDAPAFVRFILRSFCLDIVRDSFGDQIGRAGNGWARHFLDGMIDHVETRAAPGFSDNLYKRYRALALTNGRVLGTSTFHDDHATHAILREALEAISAETDAHEAFADAVNAAIGKALHLTGPSPLKVTNADLAGFLANVRKNRTNCHFRSAVLARPRARRRHATPASGGRAA
;
A
#
# COMPACT_ATOMS: atom_id res chain seq x y z
N MET A 1 35.10 -37.00 7.48
CA MET A 1 33.68 -37.21 7.84
C MET A 1 33.63 -37.74 9.27
N PRO A 2 32.65 -37.38 10.13
CA PRO A 2 31.40 -36.67 9.86
C PRO A 2 31.34 -35.23 10.41
N LEU A 3 30.27 -34.55 10.01
CA LEU A 3 30.00 -33.12 10.10
C LEU A 3 29.66 -32.69 11.54
N SER A 4 30.28 -31.59 11.96
CA SER A 4 30.02 -30.90 13.21
C SER A 4 28.59 -30.37 13.28
N GLY A 5 28.02 -30.46 14.48
CA GLY A 5 26.67 -30.04 14.83
C GLY A 5 26.23 -28.69 14.26
N ARG A 6 25.06 -28.73 13.63
CA ARG A 6 24.03 -27.70 13.79
C ARG A 6 22.70 -28.39 13.53
N SER A 7 21.97 -28.59 14.61
CA SER A 7 20.59 -29.05 14.56
C SER A 7 19.79 -28.13 13.63
N ASP A 8 19.20 -28.73 12.60
CA ASP A 8 18.20 -28.14 11.71
C ASP A 8 16.91 -27.68 12.43
N SER A 9 16.91 -27.55 13.76
CA SER A 9 15.82 -26.98 14.56
C SER A 9 15.94 -25.47 14.83
N ALA A 10 17.06 -24.82 14.46
CA ALA A 10 17.26 -23.39 14.75
C ALA A 10 17.01 -22.45 13.56
N ALA A 11 16.81 -22.97 12.34
CA ALA A 11 16.73 -22.16 11.13
C ALA A 11 15.31 -21.90 10.60
N ARG A 12 14.28 -22.58 11.11
CA ARG A 12 12.89 -22.15 10.92
C ARG A 12 12.45 -21.25 12.07
N LYS A 13 13.00 -20.03 12.10
CA LYS A 13 12.32 -18.90 12.74
C LYS A 13 11.06 -18.65 11.90
N ALA A 14 10.00 -19.37 12.25
CA ALA A 14 8.69 -19.25 11.63
C ALA A 14 8.23 -17.80 11.72
N LEU A 15 7.81 -17.28 10.56
CA LEU A 15 7.44 -15.90 10.29
C LEU A 15 6.37 -15.41 11.26
N SER A 16 6.70 -14.41 12.08
CA SER A 16 5.73 -13.62 12.83
C SER A 16 5.54 -12.25 12.19
N GLY A 17 4.28 -11.89 11.97
CA GLY A 17 3.82 -10.69 11.29
C GLY A 17 2.38 -10.95 10.83
N PRO A 18 1.71 -10.00 10.16
CA PRO A 18 0.33 -10.14 9.69
C PRO A 18 0.10 -11.31 8.70
N HIS A 19 1.02 -12.26 8.54
CA HIS A 19 1.02 -13.34 7.56
C HIS A 19 0.12 -14.52 7.92
N VAL A 20 -0.05 -14.85 9.21
CA VAL A 20 -1.05 -15.83 9.65
C VAL A 20 -2.45 -15.22 9.56
N CYS A 21 -2.61 -14.01 10.08
CA CYS A 21 -3.85 -13.24 9.99
C CYS A 21 -4.18 -12.85 8.55
N SER A 22 -3.19 -12.69 7.66
CA SER A 22 -3.41 -12.45 6.24
C SER A 22 -3.70 -13.72 5.48
N HIS A 23 -3.21 -14.89 5.89
CA HIS A 23 -3.65 -16.15 5.28
C HIS A 23 -5.12 -16.41 5.60
N VAL A 24 -5.51 -16.28 6.87
CA VAL A 24 -6.91 -16.38 7.30
C VAL A 24 -7.74 -15.26 6.68
N GLY A 25 -7.24 -14.02 6.67
CA GLY A 25 -7.87 -12.89 5.99
C GLY A 25 -7.99 -13.07 4.47
N THR A 26 -7.02 -13.74 3.83
CA THR A 26 -7.05 -14.07 2.40
C THR A 26 -8.06 -15.18 2.13
N GLN A 27 -8.16 -16.19 2.99
CA GLN A 27 -9.19 -17.23 2.90
C GLN A 27 -10.59 -16.65 3.07
N LEU A 28 -10.79 -15.82 4.11
CA LEU A 28 -12.02 -15.06 4.35
C LEU A 28 -12.39 -14.19 3.16
N LEU A 29 -11.43 -13.41 2.64
CA LEU A 29 -11.63 -12.56 1.47
C LEU A 29 -11.94 -13.39 0.21
N THR A 30 -11.36 -14.58 0.08
CA THR A 30 -11.61 -15.50 -1.05
C THR A 30 -13.04 -16.03 -0.98
N ILE A 31 -13.50 -16.43 0.20
CA ILE A 31 -14.89 -16.87 0.43
C ILE A 31 -15.86 -15.72 0.17
N ALA A 32 -15.61 -14.54 0.71
CA ALA A 32 -16.43 -13.35 0.48
C ALA A 32 -16.50 -12.99 -1.02
N LYS A 33 -15.38 -13.03 -1.73
CA LYS A 33 -15.34 -12.80 -3.18
C LYS A 33 -16.10 -13.85 -3.96
N ALA A 34 -15.97 -15.13 -3.60
CA ALA A 34 -16.69 -16.22 -4.26
C ALA A 34 -18.21 -16.06 -4.08
N ALA A 35 -18.65 -15.77 -2.85
CA ALA A 35 -20.06 -15.53 -2.53
C ALA A 35 -20.64 -14.31 -3.27
N LEU A 36 -19.90 -13.19 -3.28
CA LEU A 36 -20.31 -11.98 -4.01
C LEU A 36 -20.34 -12.21 -5.54
N ALA A 37 -19.36 -12.92 -6.09
CA ALA A 37 -19.34 -13.24 -7.52
C ALA A 37 -20.51 -14.16 -7.90
N ASP A 38 -20.88 -15.09 -7.03
CA ASP A 38 -21.99 -16.00 -7.27
C ASP A 38 -23.35 -15.29 -7.20
N ALA A 39 -23.56 -14.46 -6.18
CA ALA A 39 -24.74 -13.62 -6.07
C ALA A 39 -24.87 -12.67 -7.26
N CYS A 40 -23.75 -12.10 -7.73
CA CYS A 40 -23.72 -11.23 -8.91
C CYS A 40 -24.12 -11.98 -10.19
N ARG A 41 -23.60 -13.19 -10.42
CA ARG A 41 -24.00 -14.03 -11.57
C ARG A 41 -25.49 -14.41 -11.53
N THR A 42 -25.98 -14.78 -10.36
CA THR A 42 -27.36 -15.24 -10.17
C THR A 42 -28.38 -14.11 -10.40
N LYS A 43 -27.96 -12.86 -10.19
CA LYS A 43 -28.80 -11.66 -10.35
C LYS A 43 -28.49 -10.84 -11.59
N GLY A 44 -27.82 -11.42 -12.58
CA GLY A 44 -27.60 -10.75 -13.87
C GLY A 44 -26.61 -9.56 -13.83
N GLY A 45 -25.66 -9.56 -12.90
CA GLY A 45 -24.55 -8.59 -12.86
C GLY A 45 -24.69 -7.46 -11.84
N SER A 46 -25.77 -7.43 -11.05
CA SER A 46 -25.99 -6.39 -10.02
C SER A 46 -26.09 -6.96 -8.62
N ILE A 47 -25.45 -6.29 -7.65
CA ILE A 47 -25.57 -6.51 -6.20
C ILE A 47 -25.84 -5.18 -5.51
N ARG A 48 -26.77 -5.16 -4.56
CA ARG A 48 -27.08 -4.00 -3.74
C ARG A 48 -26.31 -4.01 -2.42
N ALA A 49 -26.19 -2.85 -1.78
CA ALA A 49 -25.43 -2.69 -0.55
C ALA A 49 -25.93 -3.61 0.58
N GLU A 50 -27.25 -3.76 0.74
CA GLU A 50 -27.84 -4.61 1.79
C GLU A 50 -27.52 -6.09 1.58
N GLU A 51 -27.27 -6.49 0.33
CA GLU A 51 -26.92 -7.86 -0.03
C GLU A 51 -25.44 -8.15 0.24
N ILE A 52 -24.57 -7.14 0.10
CA ILE A 52 -23.18 -7.21 0.56
C ILE A 52 -23.16 -7.39 2.07
N GLU A 53 -23.92 -6.58 2.80
CA GLU A 53 -24.04 -6.69 4.27
C GLU A 53 -24.55 -8.07 4.69
N SER A 54 -25.62 -8.57 4.07
CA SER A 54 -26.15 -9.90 4.35
C SER A 54 -25.14 -11.03 4.13
N ILE A 55 -24.31 -10.93 3.08
CA ILE A 55 -23.24 -11.91 2.81
C ILE A 55 -22.13 -11.81 3.86
N LEU A 56 -21.76 -10.59 4.27
CA LEU A 56 -20.77 -10.38 5.31
C LEU A 56 -21.28 -10.86 6.68
N ASP A 57 -22.56 -10.66 6.99
CA ASP A 57 -23.22 -11.16 8.20
C ASP A 57 -23.26 -12.68 8.23
N LEU A 58 -23.50 -13.32 7.07
CA LEU A 58 -23.48 -14.78 6.96
C LEU A 58 -22.08 -15.35 7.18
N ILE A 59 -21.04 -14.66 6.73
CA ILE A 59 -19.64 -15.00 7.03
C ILE A 59 -19.34 -14.73 8.52
N ALA A 60 -19.85 -13.63 9.07
CA ALA A 60 -19.69 -13.25 10.47
C ALA A 60 -20.35 -14.27 11.43
N ALA A 61 -21.47 -14.85 11.02
CA ALA A 61 -22.25 -15.81 11.80
C ALA A 61 -21.69 -17.24 11.78
N ARG A 62 -20.60 -17.54 11.05
CA ARG A 62 -20.00 -18.88 10.96
C ARG A 62 -18.96 -19.09 12.06
N PRO A 63 -19.28 -19.84 13.14
CA PRO A 63 -18.40 -19.96 14.30
C PRO A 63 -17.12 -20.73 13.96
N GLU A 64 -17.17 -21.64 12.98
CA GLU A 64 -16.02 -22.46 12.56
C GLU A 64 -14.90 -21.61 11.92
N ILE A 65 -15.28 -20.56 11.21
CA ILE A 65 -14.36 -19.59 10.62
C ILE A 65 -13.72 -18.74 11.72
N PHE A 66 -14.51 -18.37 12.74
CA PHE A 66 -14.01 -17.66 13.91
C PHE A 66 -13.16 -18.54 14.82
N SER A 67 -13.39 -19.86 14.89
CA SER A 67 -12.57 -20.77 15.71
C SER A 67 -11.17 -20.97 15.14
N LEU A 68 -11.05 -21.02 13.80
CA LEU A 68 -9.77 -20.98 13.10
C LEU A 68 -9.06 -19.65 13.34
N TYR A 69 -9.80 -18.54 13.28
CA TYR A 69 -9.28 -17.21 13.59
C TYR A 69 -8.83 -17.10 15.05
N THR A 70 -9.63 -17.51 16.04
CA THR A 70 -9.27 -17.41 17.46
C THR A 70 -8.12 -18.33 17.82
N GLY A 71 -8.02 -19.55 17.28
CA GLY A 71 -6.86 -20.42 17.52
C GLY A 71 -5.55 -19.82 17.00
N GLN A 72 -5.57 -19.28 15.77
CA GLN A 72 -4.41 -18.63 15.16
C GLN A 72 -4.10 -17.27 15.81
N TYR A 73 -5.14 -16.52 16.19
CA TYR A 73 -5.04 -15.24 16.88
C TYR A 73 -4.52 -15.41 18.30
N SER A 74 -4.95 -16.42 19.06
CA SER A 74 -4.44 -16.73 20.39
C SER A 74 -2.97 -17.15 20.33
N ALA A 75 -2.59 -18.01 19.38
CA ALA A 75 -1.18 -18.35 19.16
C ALA A 75 -0.32 -17.11 18.80
N CYS A 76 -0.88 -16.20 17.98
CA CYS A 76 -0.26 -14.92 17.66
C CYS A 76 -0.18 -14.01 18.90
N ALA A 77 -1.25 -13.92 19.67
CA ALA A 77 -1.37 -13.11 20.88
C ALA A 77 -0.42 -13.59 21.97
N ASP A 78 -0.19 -14.89 22.14
CA ASP A 78 0.79 -15.45 23.07
C ASP A 78 2.22 -15.07 22.66
N ILE A 79 2.52 -15.08 21.36
CA ILE A 79 3.81 -14.60 20.82
C ILE A 79 3.98 -13.08 21.03
N HIS A 80 2.89 -12.30 20.91
CA HIS A 80 2.90 -10.86 21.14
C HIS A 80 2.94 -10.47 22.63
N HIS A 81 2.30 -11.25 23.52
CA HIS A 81 2.37 -11.09 24.97
C HIS A 81 3.79 -11.34 25.49
N ALA A 82 4.59 -12.16 24.79
CA ALA A 82 6.02 -12.34 25.03
C ALA A 82 6.90 -11.14 24.58
N GLY A 83 6.32 -10.00 24.21
CA GLY A 83 7.03 -8.72 24.04
C GLY A 83 7.73 -8.50 22.69
N LYS A 84 7.53 -9.37 21.70
CA LYS A 84 8.12 -9.19 20.36
C LYS A 84 7.10 -8.59 19.39
N PHE A 85 6.86 -7.28 19.50
CA PHE A 85 6.28 -6.53 18.38
C PHE A 85 7.20 -6.70 17.16
N THR A 86 6.83 -7.56 16.22
CA THR A 86 7.56 -7.69 14.97
C THR A 86 7.10 -6.56 14.06
N GLN A 87 8.05 -5.69 13.70
CA GLN A 87 7.83 -4.57 12.80
C GLN A 87 7.46 -5.12 11.42
N ILE A 88 6.55 -4.45 10.71
CA ILE A 88 6.33 -4.75 9.29
C ILE A 88 7.66 -4.64 8.53
N ASP A 89 7.91 -5.50 7.56
CA ASP A 89 9.05 -5.34 6.68
C ASP A 89 8.95 -4.01 5.89
N ALA A 90 10.06 -3.28 5.78
CA ALA A 90 10.07 -1.94 5.19
C ALA A 90 9.55 -1.95 3.73
N PRO A 91 10.05 -2.81 2.82
CA PRO A 91 9.47 -2.99 1.48
C PRO A 91 7.97 -3.32 1.46
N ALA A 92 7.48 -4.10 2.44
CA ALA A 92 6.04 -4.40 2.53
C ALA A 92 5.22 -3.16 2.93
N PHE A 93 5.73 -2.34 3.86
CA PHE A 93 5.07 -1.10 4.27
C PHE A 93 5.02 -0.05 3.16
N VAL A 94 6.14 0.16 2.46
CA VAL A 94 6.20 1.14 1.37
C VAL A 94 5.22 0.76 0.26
N ARG A 95 5.17 -0.51 -0.14
CA ARG A 95 4.14 -1.02 -1.06
C ARG A 95 2.74 -0.80 -0.55
N PHE A 96 2.47 -1.03 0.74
CA PHE A 96 1.15 -0.79 1.32
C PHE A 96 0.74 0.68 1.18
N ILE A 97 1.64 1.61 1.49
CA ILE A 97 1.39 3.05 1.36
C ILE A 97 1.11 3.44 -0.10
N LEU A 98 1.96 3.01 -1.04
CA LEU A 98 1.76 3.31 -2.46
C LEU A 98 0.48 2.67 -3.01
N ARG A 99 0.17 1.45 -2.58
CA ARG A 99 -1.08 0.76 -2.94
C ARG A 99 -2.30 1.55 -2.48
N SER A 100 -2.32 2.03 -1.24
CA SER A 100 -3.40 2.88 -0.71
C SER A 100 -3.48 4.22 -1.43
N PHE A 101 -2.36 4.72 -1.95
CA PHE A 101 -2.27 6.00 -2.64
C PHE A 101 -2.76 5.95 -4.09
N CYS A 102 -2.36 4.95 -4.89
CA CYS A 102 -2.56 4.96 -6.34
C CYS A 102 -3.01 3.64 -6.99
N LEU A 103 -3.30 2.56 -6.26
CA LEU A 103 -3.67 1.28 -6.91
C LEU A 103 -4.92 1.38 -7.79
N ASP A 104 -5.91 2.17 -7.39
CA ASP A 104 -7.11 2.44 -8.19
C ASP A 104 -6.73 3.06 -9.54
N ILE A 105 -5.81 4.03 -9.55
CA ILE A 105 -5.31 4.68 -10.77
C ILE A 105 -4.45 3.74 -11.61
N VAL A 106 -3.65 2.88 -10.99
CA VAL A 106 -2.90 1.83 -11.70
C VAL A 106 -3.88 0.88 -12.42
N ARG A 107 -4.96 0.48 -11.76
CA ARG A 107 -5.96 -0.42 -12.35
C ARG A 107 -6.73 0.23 -13.50
N ASP A 108 -7.06 1.50 -13.36
CA ASP A 108 -7.73 2.30 -14.39
C ASP A 108 -6.82 2.51 -15.61
N SER A 109 -5.55 2.88 -15.37
CA SER A 109 -4.61 3.24 -16.43
C SER A 109 -4.03 2.02 -17.17
N PHE A 110 -3.96 0.85 -16.52
CA PHE A 110 -3.29 -0.34 -17.04
C PHE A 110 -4.17 -1.60 -17.01
N GLY A 111 -5.49 -1.41 -17.15
CA GLY A 111 -6.47 -2.49 -17.10
C GLY A 111 -6.18 -3.61 -18.09
N ASP A 112 -5.75 -3.28 -19.30
CA ASP A 112 -5.43 -4.25 -20.35
C ASP A 112 -4.20 -5.12 -19.99
N GLN A 113 -3.13 -4.51 -19.49
CA GLN A 113 -1.94 -5.24 -19.05
C GLN A 113 -2.27 -6.15 -17.86
N ILE A 114 -3.06 -5.65 -16.91
CA ILE A 114 -3.52 -6.43 -15.75
C ILE A 114 -4.44 -7.58 -16.19
N GLY A 115 -5.31 -7.36 -17.18
CA GLY A 115 -6.19 -8.40 -17.73
C GLY A 115 -5.39 -9.55 -18.37
N ARG A 116 -4.27 -9.23 -19.02
CA ARG A 116 -3.40 -10.21 -19.68
C ARG A 116 -2.44 -10.95 -18.73
N ALA A 117 -1.83 -10.24 -17.78
CA ALA A 117 -0.81 -10.79 -16.87
C ALA A 117 -1.34 -11.17 -15.47
N GLY A 118 -2.58 -10.78 -15.16
CA GLY A 118 -3.20 -10.97 -13.86
C GLY A 118 -2.84 -9.90 -12.82
N ASN A 119 -3.45 -10.03 -11.63
CA ASN A 119 -3.32 -9.05 -10.54
C ASN A 119 -1.89 -8.84 -10.02
N GLY A 120 -0.96 -9.76 -10.31
CA GLY A 120 0.47 -9.62 -9.98
C GLY A 120 1.13 -8.46 -10.71
N TRP A 121 0.64 -8.08 -11.90
CA TRP A 121 1.21 -7.00 -12.70
C TRP A 121 1.25 -5.66 -11.95
N ALA A 122 0.13 -5.29 -11.31
CA ALA A 122 0.05 -4.05 -10.54
C ALA A 122 1.04 -4.01 -9.36
N ARG A 123 1.38 -5.16 -8.79
CA ARG A 123 2.42 -5.24 -7.76
C ARG A 123 3.80 -4.91 -8.35
N HIS A 124 4.14 -5.48 -9.50
CA HIS A 124 5.43 -5.23 -10.16
C HIS A 124 5.56 -3.79 -10.65
N PHE A 125 4.45 -3.18 -11.08
CA PHE A 125 4.39 -1.74 -11.34
C PHE A 125 4.78 -0.92 -10.11
N LEU A 126 4.17 -1.22 -8.95
CA LEU A 126 4.51 -0.52 -7.70
C LEU A 126 5.95 -0.78 -7.26
N ASP A 127 6.48 -1.99 -7.47
CA ASP A 127 7.89 -2.29 -7.20
C ASP A 127 8.81 -1.40 -8.06
N GLY A 128 8.53 -1.25 -9.36
CA GLY A 128 9.29 -0.35 -10.24
C GLY A 128 9.14 1.13 -9.89
N MET A 129 7.99 1.55 -9.37
CA MET A 129 7.81 2.90 -8.84
C MET A 129 8.67 3.15 -7.60
N ILE A 130 8.77 2.17 -6.69
CA ILE A 130 9.68 2.25 -5.54
C ILE A 130 11.12 2.36 -6.04
N ASP A 131 11.54 1.48 -6.95
CA ASP A 131 12.90 1.48 -7.48
C ASP A 131 13.25 2.83 -8.14
N HIS A 132 12.36 3.41 -8.94
CA HIS A 132 12.58 4.73 -9.54
C HIS A 132 12.72 5.83 -8.47
N VAL A 133 11.83 5.85 -7.48
CA VAL A 133 11.85 6.87 -6.43
C VAL A 133 13.12 6.76 -5.57
N GLU A 134 13.51 5.56 -5.16
CA GLU A 134 14.71 5.36 -4.34
C GLU A 134 16.00 5.72 -5.07
N THR A 135 16.07 5.42 -6.36
CA THR A 135 17.32 5.54 -7.12
C THR A 135 17.52 6.92 -7.72
N ARG A 136 16.44 7.64 -8.05
CA ARG A 136 16.52 8.92 -8.78
C ARG A 136 15.73 10.04 -8.12
N ALA A 137 14.43 9.86 -7.91
CA ALA A 137 13.57 10.99 -7.55
C ALA A 137 13.78 11.47 -6.10
N ALA A 138 13.71 10.57 -5.12
CA ALA A 138 13.81 10.90 -3.70
C ALA A 138 14.55 9.81 -2.92
N PRO A 139 15.90 9.79 -2.96
CA PRO A 139 16.70 8.82 -2.23
C PRO A 139 16.38 8.78 -0.74
N GLY A 140 16.13 7.59 -0.19
CA GLY A 140 15.75 7.41 1.21
C GLY A 140 14.25 7.54 1.47
N PHE A 141 13.41 7.60 0.43
CA PHE A 141 11.95 7.62 0.54
C PHE A 141 11.41 6.48 1.42
N SER A 142 11.89 5.26 1.20
CA SER A 142 11.49 4.04 1.92
C SER A 142 11.93 4.09 3.37
N ASP A 143 13.16 4.53 3.62
CA ASP A 143 13.70 4.69 4.97
C ASP A 143 12.95 5.76 5.75
N ASN A 144 12.61 6.88 5.11
CA ASN A 144 11.83 7.96 5.71
C ASN A 144 10.40 7.51 6.04
N LEU A 145 9.72 6.83 5.11
CA LEU A 145 8.41 6.23 5.36
C LEU A 145 8.47 5.22 6.50
N TYR A 146 9.47 4.35 6.50
CA TYR A 146 9.60 3.30 7.51
C TYR A 146 9.97 3.87 8.89
N LYS A 147 10.82 4.89 8.95
CA LYS A 147 11.10 5.64 10.18
C LYS A 147 9.83 6.30 10.71
N ARG A 148 8.98 6.85 9.83
CA ARG A 148 7.70 7.41 10.25
C ARG A 148 6.75 6.34 10.77
N TYR A 149 6.68 5.18 10.12
CA TYR A 149 5.94 4.02 10.61
C TYR A 149 6.37 3.63 12.02
N ARG A 150 7.69 3.51 12.28
CA ARG A 150 8.20 3.14 13.60
C ARG A 150 7.80 4.16 14.67
N ALA A 151 7.85 5.45 14.35
CA ALA A 151 7.39 6.50 15.26
C ALA A 151 5.90 6.38 15.58
N LEU A 152 5.05 6.20 14.56
CA LEU A 152 3.61 6.02 14.74
C LEU A 152 3.28 4.74 15.52
N ALA A 153 4.02 3.65 15.28
CA ALA A 153 3.85 2.40 16.01
C ALA A 153 4.20 2.53 17.49
N LEU A 154 5.25 3.29 17.83
CA LEU A 154 5.61 3.59 19.22
C LEU A 154 4.54 4.43 19.92
N THR A 155 3.96 5.42 19.23
CA THR A 155 2.93 6.31 19.82
C THR A 155 1.56 5.65 19.94
N ASN A 156 1.14 4.89 18.93
CA ASN A 156 -0.23 4.36 18.83
C ASN A 156 -0.35 2.90 19.28
N GLY A 157 0.76 2.14 19.35
CA GLY A 157 0.77 0.76 19.81
C GLY A 157 -0.29 -0.11 19.13
N ARG A 158 -1.24 -0.62 19.94
CA ARG A 158 -2.30 -1.55 19.48
C ARG A 158 -3.40 -0.89 18.65
N VAL A 159 -3.53 0.44 18.67
CA VAL A 159 -4.54 1.17 17.87
C VAL A 159 -3.99 1.69 16.54
N LEU A 160 -2.75 1.31 16.19
CA LEU A 160 -2.16 1.64 14.89
C LEU A 160 -2.97 1.01 13.76
N GLY A 161 -3.60 1.84 12.93
CA GLY A 161 -4.42 1.41 11.81
C GLY A 161 -4.08 2.14 10.52
N THR A 162 -4.76 1.76 9.43
CA THR A 162 -4.60 2.39 8.12
C THR A 162 -4.92 3.90 8.14
N SER A 163 -5.97 4.29 8.88
CA SER A 163 -6.33 5.70 9.07
C SER A 163 -5.20 6.51 9.72
N THR A 164 -4.45 5.91 10.66
CA THR A 164 -3.31 6.58 11.31
C THR A 164 -2.28 7.07 10.30
N PHE A 165 -2.02 6.32 9.23
CA PHE A 165 -1.11 6.75 8.15
C PHE A 165 -1.80 7.69 7.16
N HIS A 166 -3.09 7.45 6.89
CA HIS A 166 -3.86 8.27 5.96
C HIS A 166 -4.11 9.68 6.45
N ASP A 167 -4.07 9.90 7.76
CA ASP A 167 -4.26 11.21 8.39
C ASP A 167 -2.94 11.85 8.85
N ASP A 168 -1.83 11.11 8.72
CA ASP A 168 -0.52 11.58 9.17
C ASP A 168 0.15 12.56 8.19
N HIS A 169 0.21 13.83 8.58
CA HIS A 169 0.83 14.89 7.78
C HIS A 169 2.29 14.64 7.40
N ALA A 170 3.07 13.93 8.23
CA ALA A 170 4.46 13.62 7.90
C ALA A 170 4.55 12.57 6.79
N THR A 171 3.72 11.52 6.86
CA THR A 171 3.55 10.55 5.77
C THR A 171 3.10 11.24 4.48
N HIS A 172 2.18 12.22 4.57
CA HIS A 172 1.77 13.02 3.40
C HIS A 172 2.91 13.81 2.79
N ALA A 173 3.74 14.45 3.63
CA ALA A 173 4.87 15.24 3.18
C ALA A 173 5.89 14.39 2.42
N ILE A 174 6.24 13.20 2.94
CA ILE A 174 7.18 12.28 2.30
C ILE A 174 6.66 11.84 0.92
N LEU A 175 5.36 11.50 0.81
CA LEU A 175 4.77 11.14 -0.48
C LEU A 175 4.72 12.31 -1.46
N ARG A 176 4.40 13.51 -0.97
CA ARG A 176 4.34 14.71 -1.81
C ARG A 176 5.72 15.07 -2.37
N GLU A 177 6.75 15.01 -1.54
CA GLU A 177 8.13 15.26 -1.94
C GLU A 177 8.56 14.29 -3.05
N ALA A 178 8.28 12.99 -2.90
CA ALA A 178 8.58 12.00 -3.93
C ALA A 178 7.84 12.31 -5.25
N LEU A 179 6.56 12.70 -5.19
CA LEU A 179 5.78 13.04 -6.38
C LEU A 179 6.28 14.32 -7.06
N GLU A 180 6.63 15.33 -6.28
CA GLU A 180 7.19 16.59 -6.78
C GLU A 180 8.55 16.34 -7.45
N ALA A 181 9.38 15.48 -6.86
CA ALA A 181 10.67 15.10 -7.44
C ALA A 181 10.52 14.35 -8.78
N ILE A 182 9.65 13.33 -8.85
CA ILE A 182 9.34 12.65 -10.12
C ILE A 182 8.89 13.68 -11.17
N SER A 183 8.12 14.69 -10.77
CA SER A 183 7.57 15.69 -11.69
C SER A 183 8.60 16.70 -12.19
N ALA A 184 9.70 16.89 -11.46
CA ALA A 184 10.74 17.87 -11.76
C ALA A 184 11.84 17.32 -12.66
N GLU A 185 11.92 16.00 -12.84
CA GLU A 185 12.91 15.35 -13.71
C GLU A 185 12.62 15.63 -15.21
N THR A 186 13.66 16.04 -15.94
CA THR A 186 13.57 16.36 -17.38
C THR A 186 13.23 15.14 -18.23
N ASP A 187 13.73 13.96 -17.85
CA ASP A 187 13.54 12.65 -18.49
C ASP A 187 12.65 11.71 -17.64
N ALA A 188 11.88 12.26 -16.69
CA ALA A 188 11.13 11.52 -15.67
C ALA A 188 10.38 10.29 -16.23
N HIS A 189 9.65 10.48 -17.33
CA HIS A 189 8.78 9.45 -17.88
C HIS A 189 9.55 8.29 -18.50
N GLU A 190 10.73 8.53 -19.07
CA GLU A 190 11.58 7.49 -19.65
C GLU A 190 12.26 6.69 -18.55
N ALA A 191 12.92 7.37 -17.62
CA ALA A 191 13.59 6.72 -16.49
C ALA A 191 12.59 5.93 -15.61
N PHE A 192 11.38 6.46 -15.42
CA PHE A 192 10.33 5.76 -14.71
C PHE A 192 9.80 4.57 -15.52
N ALA A 193 9.66 4.68 -16.84
CA ALA A 193 9.23 3.57 -17.69
C ALA A 193 10.23 2.43 -17.65
N ASP A 194 11.53 2.75 -17.69
CA ASP A 194 12.60 1.77 -17.60
C ASP A 194 12.61 1.02 -16.26
N ALA A 195 12.45 1.74 -15.15
CA ALA A 195 12.37 1.12 -13.82
C ALA A 195 11.16 0.17 -13.70
N VAL A 196 9.98 0.63 -14.16
CA VAL A 196 8.76 -0.19 -14.19
C VAL A 196 8.94 -1.41 -15.09
N ASN A 197 9.48 -1.22 -16.30
CA ASN A 197 9.70 -2.30 -17.25
C ASN A 197 10.78 -3.30 -16.80
N ALA A 198 11.78 -2.85 -16.04
CA ALA A 198 12.76 -3.72 -15.42
C ALA A 198 12.12 -4.61 -14.34
N ALA A 199 11.28 -4.03 -13.48
CA ALA A 199 10.55 -4.78 -12.45
C ALA A 199 9.57 -5.80 -13.06
N ILE A 200 8.76 -5.37 -14.04
CA ILE A 200 7.83 -6.25 -14.76
C ILE A 200 8.58 -7.34 -15.55
N GLY A 201 9.61 -6.95 -16.30
CA GLY A 201 10.39 -7.86 -17.13
C GLY A 201 11.08 -8.94 -16.32
N LYS A 202 11.65 -8.57 -15.17
CA LYS A 202 12.25 -9.52 -14.22
C LYS A 202 11.22 -10.50 -13.66
N ALA A 203 10.05 -10.01 -13.25
CA ALA A 203 9.05 -10.83 -12.58
C ALA A 203 8.27 -11.76 -13.52
N LEU A 204 8.02 -11.31 -14.76
CA LEU A 204 7.28 -12.06 -15.78
C LEU A 204 8.20 -12.72 -16.81
N HIS A 205 9.51 -12.70 -16.59
CA HIS A 205 10.53 -13.27 -17.49
C HIS A 205 10.40 -12.78 -18.94
N LEU A 206 10.11 -11.49 -19.13
CA LEU A 206 9.92 -10.90 -20.45
C LEU A 206 11.23 -10.39 -21.03
N THR A 207 11.56 -10.86 -22.24
CA THR A 207 12.68 -10.37 -23.04
C THR A 207 12.15 -9.53 -24.21
N GLY A 208 12.83 -8.43 -24.54
CA GLY A 208 12.48 -7.58 -25.68
C GLY A 208 11.14 -6.81 -25.54
N PRO A 209 10.54 -6.37 -26.68
CA PRO A 209 9.25 -5.69 -26.70
C PRO A 209 8.12 -6.62 -26.24
N SER A 210 7.18 -6.09 -25.44
CA SER A 210 6.02 -6.85 -24.96
C SER A 210 4.83 -5.93 -24.71
N PRO A 211 3.59 -6.36 -25.02
CA PRO A 211 2.39 -5.59 -24.69
C PRO A 211 2.11 -5.51 -23.17
N LEU A 212 2.90 -6.21 -22.35
CA LEU A 212 2.84 -6.15 -20.89
C LEU A 212 3.76 -5.06 -20.31
N LYS A 213 4.61 -4.44 -21.13
CA LYS A 213 5.45 -3.31 -20.73
C LYS A 213 4.70 -1.99 -20.88
N VAL A 214 5.16 -0.98 -20.16
CA VAL A 214 4.62 0.39 -20.22
C VAL A 214 5.46 1.26 -21.13
N THR A 215 4.82 2.21 -21.79
CA THR A 215 5.49 3.26 -22.57
C THR A 215 5.60 4.56 -21.77
N ASN A 216 6.44 5.48 -22.24
CA ASN A 216 6.57 6.82 -21.64
C ASN A 216 5.23 7.57 -21.67
N ALA A 217 4.43 7.37 -22.72
CA ALA A 217 3.11 7.97 -22.84
C ALA A 217 2.13 7.41 -21.80
N ASP A 218 2.16 6.11 -21.53
CA ASP A 218 1.32 5.49 -20.51
C ASP A 218 1.64 6.02 -19.11
N LEU A 219 2.93 6.22 -18.81
CA LEU A 219 3.33 6.80 -17.53
C LEU A 219 2.99 8.28 -17.38
N ALA A 220 3.15 9.07 -18.44
CA ALA A 220 2.69 10.45 -18.44
C ALA A 220 1.17 10.53 -18.19
N GLY A 221 0.40 9.65 -18.84
CA GLY A 221 -1.04 9.48 -18.62
C GLY A 221 -1.36 9.09 -17.19
N PHE A 222 -0.67 8.10 -16.63
CA PHE A 222 -0.81 7.67 -15.23
C PHE A 222 -0.55 8.82 -14.24
N LEU A 223 0.56 9.55 -14.36
CA LEU A 223 0.89 10.66 -13.46
C LEU A 223 -0.13 11.82 -13.58
N ALA A 224 -0.60 12.12 -14.79
CA ALA A 224 -1.69 13.06 -15.00
C ALA A 224 -2.98 12.58 -14.32
N ASN A 225 -3.28 11.29 -14.41
CA ASN A 225 -4.47 10.67 -13.82
C ASN A 225 -4.43 10.71 -12.28
N VAL A 226 -3.25 10.47 -11.67
CA VAL A 226 -3.03 10.62 -10.22
C VAL A 226 -3.40 12.03 -9.75
N ARG A 227 -3.00 13.08 -10.50
CA ARG A 227 -3.31 14.46 -10.17
C ARG A 227 -4.78 14.83 -10.40
N LYS A 228 -5.37 14.33 -11.49
CA LYS A 228 -6.76 14.59 -11.87
C LYS A 228 -7.76 13.97 -10.89
N ASN A 229 -7.53 12.71 -10.50
CA ASN A 229 -8.41 11.95 -9.62
C ASN A 229 -8.05 12.09 -8.13
N ARG A 230 -7.59 13.28 -7.72
CA ARG A 230 -7.19 13.56 -6.33
C ARG A 230 -8.33 13.35 -5.32
N THR A 231 -9.59 13.59 -5.71
CA THR A 231 -10.76 13.54 -4.81
C THR A 231 -11.33 12.14 -4.61
N ASN A 232 -11.00 11.18 -5.47
CA ASN A 232 -11.61 9.84 -5.44
C ASN A 232 -11.01 8.94 -4.34
N CYS A 233 -9.93 9.38 -3.70
CA CYS A 233 -9.31 8.69 -2.57
C CYS A 233 -8.97 9.72 -1.49
N HIS A 234 -9.49 9.53 -0.27
CA HIS A 234 -9.25 10.43 0.86
C HIS A 234 -7.75 10.67 1.10
N PHE A 235 -6.98 9.58 1.13
CA PHE A 235 -5.54 9.64 1.38
C PHE A 235 -4.82 10.44 0.28
N ARG A 236 -5.12 10.15 -0.99
CA ARG A 236 -4.55 10.89 -2.12
C ARG A 236 -4.96 12.37 -2.09
N SER A 237 -6.21 12.67 -1.73
CA SER A 237 -6.69 14.05 -1.55
C SER A 237 -5.89 14.79 -0.48
N ALA A 238 -5.60 14.13 0.65
CA ALA A 238 -4.82 14.72 1.73
C ALA A 238 -3.35 14.96 1.34
N VAL A 239 -2.72 13.98 0.65
CA VAL A 239 -1.35 14.11 0.13
C VAL A 239 -1.24 15.27 -0.86
N LEU A 240 -2.18 15.37 -1.82
CA LEU A 240 -2.17 16.36 -2.89
C LEU A 240 -2.81 17.71 -2.51
N ALA A 241 -3.34 17.85 -1.29
CA ALA A 241 -3.85 19.12 -0.82
C ALA A 241 -2.71 20.13 -0.75
N ARG A 242 -2.91 21.32 -1.35
CA ARG A 242 -1.97 22.42 -1.18
C ARG A 242 -1.88 22.76 0.32
N PRO A 243 -0.69 22.94 0.90
CA PRO A 243 -0.57 23.44 2.26
C PRO A 243 -1.39 24.73 2.36
N ARG A 244 -2.41 24.77 3.23
CA ARG A 244 -3.06 26.04 3.54
C ARG A 244 -1.97 26.95 4.07
N ALA A 245 -1.64 27.99 3.31
CA ALA A 245 -0.74 29.03 3.78
C ALA A 245 -1.22 29.43 5.18
N ARG A 246 -0.39 29.20 6.21
CA ARG A 246 -0.69 29.69 7.55
C ARG A 246 -0.97 31.17 7.38
N ARG A 247 -2.22 31.60 7.53
CA ARG A 247 -2.54 33.02 7.69
C ARG A 247 -1.71 33.44 8.88
N ARG A 248 -0.60 34.14 8.62
CA ARG A 248 0.10 34.87 9.66
C ARG A 248 -0.96 35.83 10.18
N HIS A 249 -1.49 35.57 11.37
CA HIS A 249 -2.15 36.61 12.11
C HIS A 249 -1.09 37.69 12.28
N ALA A 250 -1.20 38.74 11.46
CA ALA A 250 -0.46 39.97 11.68
C ALA A 250 -0.87 40.42 13.08
N THR A 251 0.05 40.27 14.03
CA THR A 251 -0.05 40.93 15.32
C THR A 251 -0.25 42.41 15.01
N PRO A 252 -1.36 43.04 15.41
CA PRO A 252 -1.50 44.47 15.20
C PRO A 252 -0.37 45.14 15.97
N ALA A 253 0.44 45.91 15.26
CA ALA A 253 1.42 46.79 15.87
C ALA A 253 0.64 47.68 16.86
N SER A 254 0.87 47.48 18.15
CA SER A 254 0.45 48.41 19.18
C SER A 254 1.24 49.69 18.97
N GLY A 255 0.70 50.56 18.09
CA GLY A 255 1.14 51.92 17.94
C GLY A 255 0.97 52.63 19.27
N GLY A 256 2.08 53.16 19.78
CA GLY A 256 2.05 54.07 20.91
C GLY A 256 1.12 55.24 20.62
N ARG A 257 0.38 55.64 21.66
CA ARG A 257 -0.05 57.02 21.79
C ARG A 257 0.56 57.56 23.07
N ALA A 258 1.36 58.60 22.87
CA ALA A 258 1.86 59.48 23.90
C ALA A 258 0.69 60.19 24.62
N ALA A 259 0.83 60.32 25.93
CA ALA A 259 0.51 61.50 26.72
C ALA A 259 1.44 61.50 27.93
#